data_AF-A0A0J1FHK6-F1
#
_entry.id   AF-A0A0J1FHK6-F1
#
_cell.length_a   1.000
_cell.length_b   1.000
_cell.length_c   1.000
_cell.angle_alpha   90.00
_cell.angle_beta   90.00
_cell.angle_gamma   90.00
#
_symmetry.space_group_name_H-M   'P 1'
#
loop_
_entity.id
_entity.type
_entity.pdbx_description
1 polymer ?
#
loop_
_entity_poly.entity_id
_entity_poly.type
_entity_poly.pdbx_seq_one_letter_code
_entity_poly.pdbx_strand_id
1 'polypeptide(L)' 'MQQQTTLAPHEILELHEILGSEMVCAKKMESGLSAIQDQELSAFVQDTVNAKKQQIRDIQQFVNSNQIIQ' A
#
# COMPACT_ATOMS: atom_id res chain seq x y z
N MET A 1 22.01 20.01 -7.70
CA MET A 1 22.43 18.77 -7.02
C MET A 1 21.17 18.15 -6.41
N GLN A 2 20.65 17.06 -6.98
CA GLN A 2 19.54 16.33 -6.35
C GLN A 2 20.13 15.56 -5.18
N GLN A 3 19.72 15.89 -3.95
CA GLN A 3 20.14 15.13 -2.78
C GLN A 3 19.41 13.78 -2.83
N GLN A 4 20.17 12.70 -2.90
CA GLN A 4 19.64 11.34 -2.79
C GLN A 4 19.31 11.11 -1.32
N THR A 5 18.03 11.20 -0.97
CA THR A 5 17.56 11.02 0.40
C THR A 5 17.57 9.53 0.72
N THR A 6 18.67 9.03 1.26
CA THR A 6 18.72 7.68 1.81
C THR A 6 17.97 7.67 3.12
N LEU A 7 16.95 6.81 3.23
CA LEU A 7 16.23 6.61 4.49
C LEU A 7 17.13 5.94 5.53
N ALA A 8 17.00 6.38 6.77
CA ALA A 8 17.62 5.73 7.91
C ALA A 8 17.02 4.33 8.11
N PRO A 9 17.77 3.38 8.71
CA PRO A 9 17.30 2.00 8.87
C PRO A 9 15.93 1.84 9.54
N HIS A 10 15.60 2.70 10.52
CA HIS A 10 14.30 2.68 11.18
C HIS A 10 13.16 3.17 10.29
N GLU A 11 13.41 4.14 9.41
CA GLU A 11 12.44 4.62 8.41
C GLU A 11 12.16 3.54 7.35
N ILE A 12 13.17 2.74 7.00
CA ILE A 12 12.99 1.57 6.11
C ILE A 12 12.12 0.51 6.78
N LEU A 13 12.37 0.22 8.07
CA LEU A 13 11.55 -0.71 8.84
C LEU A 13 10.10 -0.25 8.95
N GLU A 14 9.88 1.03 9.25
CA GLU A 14 8.54 1.61 9.33
C GLU A 14 7.82 1.55 7.97
N LEU A 15 8.50 1.85 6.86
CA LEU A 15 7.92 1.68 5.52
C LEU A 15 7.57 0.22 5.20
N HIS A 16 8.40 -0.74 5.62
CA HIS A 16 8.10 -2.15 5.44
C HIS A 16 6.86 -2.57 6.25
N GLU A 17 6.70 -2.07 7.48
CA GLU A 17 5.52 -2.31 8.30
C GLU A 17 4.26 -1.70 7.68
N ILE A 18 4.34 -0.46 7.18
CA ILE A 18 3.24 0.22 6.49
C ILE A 18 2.84 -0.59 5.24
N LEU A 19 3.81 -0.99 4.41
CA LEU A 19 3.55 -1.81 3.22
C LEU A 19 2.87 -3.13 3.58
N GLY A 20 3.35 -3.81 4.62
CA GLY A 20 2.75 -5.04 5.15
C GLY A 20 1.30 -4.84 5.58
N SER A 21 1.04 -3.79 6.35
CA SER A 21 -0.29 -3.43 6.83
C SER A 21 -1.26 -3.16 5.68
N GLU A 22 -0.85 -2.35 4.70
CA GLU A 22 -1.66 -2.03 3.53
C GLU A 22 -2.01 -3.27 2.69
N MET A 23 -1.06 -4.19 2.50
CA MET A 23 -1.31 -5.46 1.83
C MET A 23 -2.35 -6.32 2.59
N VAL A 24 -2.24 -6.42 3.91
CA VAL A 24 -3.19 -7.17 4.73
C VAL A 24 -4.59 -6.55 4.65
N CYS A 25 -4.70 -5.23 4.77
CA CYS A 25 -5.97 -4.53 4.67
C CYS A 25 -6.62 -4.69 3.29
N ALA A 26 -5.85 -4.53 2.21
CA ALA A 26 -6.35 -4.72 0.85
C ALA A 26 -6.90 -6.13 0.65
N LYS A 27 -6.16 -7.17 1.06
CA LYS A 27 -6.59 -8.57 0.95
C LYS A 27 -7.82 -8.88 1.79
N LYS A 28 -7.89 -8.36 3.03
CA LYS A 28 -9.07 -8.54 3.90
C LYS A 28 -10.33 -7.98 3.24
N MET A 29 -10.27 -6.73 2.76
CA MET A 29 -11.42 -6.10 2.11
C MET A 29 -11.79 -6.82 0.80
N GLU A 30 -10.80 -7.17 -0.01
CA GLU A 30 -11.01 -7.91 -1.26
C GLU A 30 -11.67 -9.27 -1.01
N SER A 31 -11.24 -10.01 0.02
CA SER A 31 -11.86 -11.28 0.39
C SER A 31 -13.30 -11.14 0.89
N GLY A 32 -13.66 -9.99 1.44
CA GLY A 32 -14.99 -9.70 1.97
C GLY A 32 -15.98 -9.20 0.91
N LEU A 33 -15.52 -8.76 -0.27
CA LEU A 33 -16.38 -8.19 -1.32
C LEU A 33 -17.51 -9.13 -1.73
N SER A 34 -17.25 -10.43 -1.81
CA SER A 34 -18.25 -11.44 -2.19
C SER A 34 -19.38 -11.63 -1.17
N ALA A 35 -19.15 -11.21 0.09
CA ALA A 35 -20.15 -11.29 1.15
C ALA A 35 -21.05 -10.04 1.22
N ILE A 36 -20.71 -8.97 0.49
CA ILE A 36 -21.46 -7.71 0.50
C ILE A 36 -22.59 -7.79 -0.53
N GLN A 37 -23.84 -7.74 -0.05
CA GLN A 37 -25.04 -7.79 -0.90
C GLN A 37 -25.48 -6.40 -1.36
N ASP A 38 -25.17 -5.37 -0.56
CA ASP A 38 -25.50 -3.99 -0.89
C ASP A 38 -24.57 -3.48 -1.99
N GLN A 39 -25.14 -3.07 -3.12
CA GLN A 39 -24.40 -2.71 -4.32
C GLN A 39 -23.58 -1.43 -4.13
N GLU A 40 -24.11 -0.46 -3.40
CA GLU A 40 -23.43 0.81 -3.13
C GLU A 40 -22.23 0.58 -2.21
N LEU A 41 -22.42 -0.20 -1.13
CA LEU A 41 -21.36 -0.60 -0.23
C LEU A 41 -20.30 -1.44 -0.94
N SER A 42 -20.70 -2.35 -1.83
CA SER A 42 -19.77 -3.17 -2.62
C SER A 42 -18.90 -2.30 -3.53
N ALA A 43 -19.50 -1.34 -4.24
CA ALA A 43 -18.78 -0.38 -5.06
C ALA A 43 -17.80 0.47 -4.23
N PHE A 44 -18.25 1.00 -3.09
CA PHE A 44 -17.41 1.77 -2.18
C PHE A 44 -16.21 0.97 -1.65
N VAL A 45 -16.43 -0.28 -1.25
CA VAL A 45 -15.35 -1.16 -0.79
C VAL A 45 -14.40 -1.51 -1.94
N GLN A 46 -14.92 -1.70 -3.16
CA GLN A 46 -14.10 -1.94 -4.35
C GLN A 46 -13.18 -0.75 -4.67
N ASP A 47 -13.71 0.47 -4.59
CA ASP A 47 -12.93 1.70 -4.75
C ASP A 47 -11.87 1.85 -3.65
N THR A 48 -12.22 1.49 -2.42
CA THR A 48 -11.28 1.49 -1.29
C THR A 48 -10.15 0.48 -1.50
N VAL A 49 -10.45 -0.74 -1.97
CA VAL A 49 -9.44 -1.74 -2.35
C VAL A 49 -8.52 -1.21 -3.44
N ASN A 50 -9.08 -0.54 -4.45
CA ASN A 50 -8.31 0.06 -5.54
C ASN A 50 -7.36 1.16 -5.03
N ALA A 51 -7.84 2.02 -4.14
CA ALA A 51 -7.03 3.05 -3.49
C ALA A 51 -5.86 2.45 -2.70
N LYS A 52 -6.10 1.38 -1.91
CA LYS A 52 -5.01 0.68 -1.20
C LYS A 52 -4.00 0.03 -2.13
N LYS A 53 -4.46 -0.61 -3.21
CA LYS A 53 -3.57 -1.15 -4.24
C LYS A 53 -2.72 -0.06 -4.89
N GLN A 54 -3.24 1.16 -5.04
CA GLN A 54 -2.46 2.29 -5.52
C GLN A 54 -1.41 2.73 -4.48
N GLN A 55 -1.79 2.87 -3.22
CA GLN A 55 -0.84 3.22 -2.14
C GLN A 55 0.31 2.21 -2.03
N ILE A 56 0.03 0.91 -2.16
CA ILE A 56 1.06 -0.14 -2.21
C ILE A 56 2.04 0.10 -3.37
N ARG A 57 1.52 0.40 -4.57
CA ARG A 57 2.36 0.71 -5.74
C ARG A 57 3.20 1.96 -5.51
N ASP A 58 2.63 2.99 -4.91
CA ASP A 58 3.34 4.25 -4.63
C ASP A 58 4.49 4.02 -3.64
N ILE A 59 4.27 3.24 -2.58
CA ILE A 59 5.31 2.86 -1.61
C ILE A 59 6.40 2.02 -2.29
N GLN A 60 6.02 1.03 -3.10
CA GLN A 60 6.99 0.21 -3.84
C GLN A 60 7.82 1.05 -4.83
N GLN A 61 7.17 1.96 -5.55
CA GLN A 61 7.84 2.88 -6.47
C GLN A 61 8.79 3.80 -5.70
N PHE A 62 8.38 4.33 -4.56
CA PHE A 62 9.23 5.15 -3.71
C PHE A 62 10.48 4.39 -3.26
N VAL A 63 10.33 3.15 -2.77
CA VAL A 63 11.46 2.31 -2.34
C VAL A 63 12.41 2.01 -3.50
N ASN A 64 11.87 1.66 -4.67
CA ASN A 64 12.66 1.33 -5.86
C ASN A 64 13.37 2.55 -6.45
N SER A 65 12.71 3.72 -6.46
CA SER A 65 13.25 4.95 -7.04
C SER A 65 14.37 5.56 -6.19
N ASN A 66 14.38 5.30 -4.88
CA ASN A 66 15.38 5.83 -3.96
C ASN A 66 16.60 4.91 -3.75
N GLN A 67 16.74 3.80 -4.49
CA GLN A 67 17.83 2.81 -4.34
C GLN A 67 18.18 2.52 -2.87
N ILE A 68 17.17 2.25 -2.05
CA ILE A 68 17.33 1.97 -0.61
C ILE A 68 18.07 0.63 -0.38
N ILE A 69 18.30 -0.13 -1.44
CA ILE A 69 19.08 -1.36 -1.47
C ILE A 69 20.28 -1.16 -2.41
N GLN A 70 21.42 -0.74 -1.84
CA GLN A 70 22.76 -1.06 -2.35
C GLN A 70 23.58 -1.65 -1.21
#